data_AF-A0A2K5QW49-F1
#
_entry.id   AF-A0A2K5QW49-F1
#
_cell.length_a   1.000
_cell.length_b   1.000
_cell.length_c   1.000
_cell.angle_alpha   90.00
_cell.angle_beta   90.00
_cell.angle_gamma   90.00
#
_symmetry.space_group_name_H-M   'P 1'
#
loop_
_entity.id
_entity.type
_entity.pdbx_description
1 polymer ?
#
loop_
_entity_poly.entity_id
_entity_poly.type
_entity_poly.pdbx_seq_one_letter_code
_entity_poly.pdbx_strand_id
1 'polypeptide(L)' 'MSSSRVGLHLPACLLNISEARRKYIVENTAKVALLDKNGKKHPVSVLNIFSDQDYNRSVITIAASVDQLVDKPNQAQ' A
#
# COMPACT_ATOMS: atom_id res chain seq x y z
N MET A 1 14.85 -16.84 28.56
CA MET A 1 14.61 -15.65 27.70
C MET A 1 13.19 -15.74 27.17
N SER A 2 12.30 -14.87 27.65
CA SER A 2 10.96 -14.77 27.06
C SER A 2 11.13 -14.18 25.66
N SER A 3 10.94 -15.00 24.62
CA SER A 3 10.80 -14.50 23.26
C SER A 3 9.49 -13.76 23.23
N SER A 4 9.54 -12.44 23.41
CA SER A 4 8.45 -11.55 23.04
C SER A 4 8.26 -11.68 21.53
N ARG A 5 7.48 -12.69 21.12
CA ARG A 5 6.89 -12.75 19.79
C ARG A 5 5.91 -11.60 19.72
N VAL A 6 6.43 -10.41 19.46
CA VAL A 6 5.62 -9.31 18.94
C VAL A 6 4.89 -9.92 17.76
N GLY A 7 3.57 -10.11 17.88
CA GLY A 7 2.78 -10.76 16.85
C GLY A 7 3.09 -10.11 15.51
N LEU A 8 3.21 -10.91 14.45
CA LEU A 8 3.38 -10.41 13.10
C LEU A 8 2.12 -9.59 12.74
N HIS A 9 2.14 -8.29 13.02
CA HIS A 9 1.06 -7.39 12.67
C HIS A 9 1.16 -7.07 11.18
N LEU A 10 0.13 -7.48 10.44
CA LEU A 10 -0.01 -7.22 9.02
C LEU A 10 -1.23 -6.32 8.79
N PRO A 11 -1.13 -5.01 9.06
CA PRO A 11 -2.21 -4.06 8.75
C PRO A 11 -2.53 -4.03 7.25
N ALA A 12 -3.80 -3.76 6.96
CA ALA A 12 -4.28 -3.45 5.62
C ALA A 12 -4.72 -1.99 5.54
N CYS A 13 -4.31 -1.29 4.49
CA CYS A 13 -4.73 0.09 4.19
C CYS A 13 -5.69 0.10 3.00
N LEU A 14 -6.77 0.88 3.13
CA LEU A 14 -7.74 1.14 2.07
C LEU A 14 -7.46 2.54 1.48
N LEU A 15 -6.78 2.56 0.33
CA LEU A 15 -6.43 3.80 -0.35
C LEU A 15 -7.60 4.24 -1.25
N ASN A 16 -8.25 5.34 -0.86
CA ASN A 16 -9.30 5.95 -1.68
C ASN A 16 -8.70 6.75 -2.82
N ILE A 17 -9.04 6.37 -4.05
CA ILE A 17 -8.59 7.00 -5.29
C ILE A 17 -9.78 7.69 -5.94
N SER A 18 -9.68 9.00 -6.20
CA SER A 18 -10.72 9.79 -6.87
C SER A 18 -10.71 9.63 -8.40
N GLU A 19 -10.55 8.40 -8.88
CA GLU A 19 -10.54 8.02 -10.29
C GLU A 19 -10.92 6.54 -10.40
N ALA A 20 -11.87 6.22 -11.29
CA ALA A 20 -12.27 4.85 -11.61
C ALA A 20 -12.60 4.63 -13.10
N ARG A 21 -12.71 5.70 -13.89
CA ARG A 21 -13.10 5.67 -15.31
C ARG A 21 -11.91 5.30 -16.19
N ARG A 22 -10.71 5.77 -15.84
CA ARG A 22 -9.46 5.44 -16.53
C ARG A 22 -8.73 4.34 -15.79
N LYS A 23 -9.04 3.09 -16.15
CA LYS A 23 -8.46 1.87 -15.56
C LYS A 23 -6.93 1.92 -15.43
N TYR A 24 -6.22 2.38 -16.48
CA TYR A 24 -4.76 2.43 -16.47
C TYR A 24 -4.19 3.37 -15.39
N ILE A 25 -4.92 4.42 -14.99
CA ILE A 25 -4.50 5.33 -13.93
C ILE A 25 -4.54 4.59 -12.59
N VAL A 26 -5.66 3.92 -12.29
CA VAL A 26 -5.82 3.14 -11.06
C VAL A 26 -4.80 2.01 -10.98
N GLU A 27 -4.58 1.29 -12.08
CA GLU A 27 -3.58 0.23 -12.15
C GLU A 27 -2.15 0.76 -11.97
N ASN A 28 -1.82 1.92 -12.55
CA ASN A 28 -0.52 2.53 -12.35
C ASN A 28 -0.33 3.00 -10.91
N THR A 29 -1.37 3.52 -10.25
CA THR A 29 -1.32 3.83 -8.81
C THR A 29 -1.04 2.58 -7.99
N ALA A 30 -1.71 1.45 -8.29
CA ALA A 30 -1.44 0.18 -7.62
C ALA A 30 -0.02 -0.33 -7.85
N LYS A 31 0.52 -0.19 -9.07
CA LYS A 31 1.91 -0.55 -9.39
C LYS A 31 2.92 0.31 -8.62
N VAL A 32 2.68 1.61 -8.52
CA VAL A 32 3.56 2.52 -7.77
C VAL A 32 3.56 2.19 -6.27
N ALA A 33 2.44 1.71 -5.71
CA ALA A 33 2.40 1.25 -4.32
C ALA A 33 3.32 0.05 -4.03
N LEU A 34 3.80 -0.66 -5.06
CA LEU A 34 4.76 -1.77 -4.95
C LEU A 34 6.22 -1.31 -5.08
N LEU A 35 6.48 -0.02 -5.24
CA LEU A 35 7.81 0.55 -5.47
C LEU A 35 8.21 1.50 -4.35
N ASP A 36 9.50 1.54 -4.03
CA ASP A 36 10.09 2.53 -3.15
C ASP A 36 10.42 3.82 -3.92
N LYS A 37 10.93 4.84 -3.21
CA LYS A 37 11.34 6.12 -3.80
C LYS A 37 12.43 6.04 -4.88
N ASN A 38 13.16 4.92 -4.95
CA ASN A 38 14.20 4.66 -5.95
C ASN A 38 13.68 3.76 -7.09
N GLY A 39 12.39 3.43 -7.11
CA GLY A 39 11.79 2.53 -8.08
C GLY A 39 12.13 1.05 -7.86
N LYS A 40 12.67 0.67 -6.70
CA LYS A 40 12.90 -0.74 -6.34
C LYS A 40 11.64 -1.33 -5.73
N LYS A 41 11.50 -2.66 -5.81
CA LYS A 41 10.36 -3.37 -5.23
C LYS A 41 10.30 -3.14 -3.71
N HIS A 42 9.19 -2.57 -3.24
CA HIS A 42 8.87 -2.38 -1.83
C HIS A 42 8.05 -3.58 -1.33
N PRO A 43 8.30 -4.13 -0.12
CA PRO A 43 7.60 -5.32 0.39
C PRO A 43 6.17 -5.01 0.89
N VAL A 44 5.35 -4.48 -0.02
CA VAL A 44 3.90 -4.27 0.12
C VAL A 44 3.18 -5.20 -0.85
N SER A 45 1.99 -5.67 -0.48
CA SER A 45 1.11 -6.44 -1.38
C SER A 45 -0.17 -5.69 -1.67
N VAL A 46 -0.56 -5.61 -2.94
CA VAL A 46 -1.91 -5.18 -3.34
C VAL A 46 -2.83 -6.40 -3.25
N LEU A 47 -3.82 -6.34 -2.36
CA LEU A 47 -4.77 -7.43 -2.11
C LEU A 47 -6.02 -7.32 -3.00
N ASN A 48 -6.45 -6.10 -3.30
CA ASN A 48 -7.66 -5.85 -4.09
C ASN A 48 -7.64 -4.47 -4.75
N ILE A 49 -8.33 -4.36 -5.88
CA ILE A 49 -8.67 -3.09 -6.53
C ILE A 49 -10.18 -3.12 -6.82
N PHE A 50 -10.93 -2.32 -6.08
CA PHE A 50 -12.35 -2.09 -6.34
C PHE A 50 -12.51 -0.75 -7.08
N SER A 51 -13.41 -0.68 -8.06
CA SER A 51 -13.65 0.52 -8.86
C SER A 51 -15.13 0.71 -9.13
N ASP A 52 -15.66 1.88 -8.75
CA ASP A 52 -17.01 2.34 -9.06
C ASP A 52 -16.91 3.47 -10.10
N GLN A 53 -17.30 3.16 -11.35
CA GLN A 53 -17.19 4.10 -12.46
C GLN A 53 -18.23 5.22 -12.40
N ASP A 54 -19.42 4.92 -11.86
CA ASP A 54 -20.52 5.88 -11.73
C ASP A 54 -20.17 6.93 -10.67
N TYR A 55 -19.61 6.49 -9.54
CA TYR A 55 -19.12 7.37 -8.49
C TYR A 55 -17.72 7.94 -8.74
N ASN A 56 -17.03 7.47 -9.79
CA ASN A 56 -15.65 7.81 -10.14
C ASN A 56 -14.68 7.68 -8.96
N ARG A 57 -14.80 6.58 -8.20
CA ARG A 57 -13.90 6.25 -7.09
C ARG A 57 -13.46 4.81 -7.13
N SER A 58 -12.18 4.61 -6.85
CA SER A 58 -11.57 3.30 -6.63
C SER A 58 -11.01 3.17 -5.23
N VAL A 59 -10.93 1.94 -4.74
CA VAL A 59 -10.28 1.59 -3.48
C VAL A 59 -9.21 0.55 -3.77
N ILE A 60 -7.96 0.89 -3.48
CA ILE A 60 -6.83 -0.06 -3.53
C ILE A 60 -6.58 -0.54 -2.12
N THR A 61 -6.70 -1.85 -1.89
CA THR A 61 -6.35 -2.48 -0.61
C THR A 61 -4.92 -2.95 -0.67
N ILE A 62 -4.07 -2.43 0.22
CA ILE A 62 -2.69 -2.90 0.37
C ILE A 62 -2.47 -3.50 1.76
N ALA A 63 -1.52 -4.41 1.89
CA ALA A 63 -1.08 -4.92 3.18
C ALA A 63 0.44 -5.07 3.23
N ALA A 64 1.02 -4.72 4.38
CA ALA A 64 2.44 -4.87 4.66
C ALA A 64 2.68 -4.82 6.17
N SER A 65 3.89 -5.14 6.63
CA SER A 65 4.22 -4.94 8.04
C SER A 65 4.18 -3.46 8.38
N VAL A 66 3.93 -3.13 9.65
CA VAL A 66 3.85 -1.74 10.14
C VAL A 66 5.07 -0.92 9.73
N ASP A 67 6.26 -1.52 9.81
CA ASP A 67 7.54 -0.91 9.43
C ASP A 67 7.64 -0.50 7.95
N GLN A 68 6.82 -1.10 7.08
CA GLN A 68 6.85 -0.89 5.64
C GLN A 68 5.75 0.07 5.16
N LEU A 69 4.75 0.35 6.00
CA LEU A 69 3.69 1.31 5.70
C LEU A 69 4.00 2.73 6.19
N VAL A 70 4.94 2.86 7.13
CA VAL A 70 5.31 4.13 7.74
C VAL A 70 6.70 4.53 7.27
N ASP A 71 6.84 5.74 6.77
CA ASP A 71 8.16 6.34 6.54
C ASP A 71 8.87 6.45 7.89
N LYS A 72 9.97 5.71 8.04
CA LYS A 72 10.83 5.87 9.22
C LYS A 72 11.54 7.21 9.10
N PRO A 73 11.47 8.09 10.12
CA PRO A 73 12.34 9.26 10.13
C PRO A 73 13.78 8.77 10.02
N ASN A 74 14.58 9.38 9.14
CA ASN A 74 16.00 9.10 9.02
C ASN A 74 16.60 9.13 10.44
N GLN A 75 17.05 7.99 10.94
CA GLN A 75 17.96 8.00 12.07
C GLN A 75 19.23 8.64 11.55
N ALA A 76 19.42 9.93 11.86
CA ALA A 76 20.67 10.62 11.61
C ALA A 76 21.78 9.80 12.29
N GLN A 77 22.71 9.29 11.48
CA GLN A 77 24.00 8.78 11.95
C GLN A 77 24.87 9.94 12.42
#